data_AF-A0A813PFY3-F1
#
_entry.id   AF-A0A813PFY3-F1
#
_cell.length_a   1.000
_cell.length_b   1.000
_cell.length_c   1.000
_cell.angle_alpha   90.00
_cell.angle_beta   90.00
_cell.angle_gamma   90.00
#
_symmetry.space_group_name_H-M   'P 1'
#
loop_
_entity.id
_entity.type
_entity.pdbx_description
1 polymer ?
#
loop_
_entity_poly.entity_id
_entity_poly.type
_entity_poly.pdbx_seq_one_letter_code
_entity_poly.pdbx_strand_id
1 'polypeptide(L)'
;MDLGIIRDLGRWTDYVFKTIGLKPIAPPPPPPPPLSLPTNTLMYGSILSSGAKNFVRCAGLSGTLAICLGVYGAHAMKDNTSEELRRLFQMAQTYHLLHSVALLGLPLVSRPLITGSLLIGGITLFCGPMYFHSIRNDARYRRVTPYGGLLLLAGWISIVLL
;
A
#
# COMPACT_ATOMS: atom_id res chain seq x y z
N MET A 1 -24.27 -1.58 -63.44
CA MET A 1 -23.19 -1.16 -62.53
C MET A 1 -22.07 -0.64 -63.40
N ASP A 2 -21.82 0.67 -63.37
CA ASP A 2 -20.97 1.36 -64.34
C ASP A 2 -19.48 1.15 -64.02
N LEU A 3 -18.79 0.39 -64.86
CA LEU A 3 -17.37 0.02 -64.70
C LEU A 3 -16.42 1.21 -64.89
N GLY A 4 -16.91 2.35 -65.41
CA GLY A 4 -16.14 3.58 -65.55
C GLY A 4 -15.74 4.19 -64.20
N ILE A 5 -16.64 4.17 -63.22
CA ILE A 5 -16.44 4.78 -61.90
C ILE A 5 -15.30 4.09 -61.12
N ILE A 6 -15.22 2.76 -61.19
CA ILE A 6 -14.18 1.99 -60.49
C ILE A 6 -12.81 2.21 -61.12
N ARG A 7 -12.75 2.34 -62.45
CA ARG A 7 -11.50 2.57 -63.17
C ARG A 7 -10.96 3.98 -62.94
N ASP A 8 -11.83 4.97 -62.81
CA ASP A 8 -11.44 6.34 -62.50
C ASP A 8 -11.04 6.52 -61.02
N LEU A 9 -11.62 5.75 -60.10
CA LEU A 9 -11.19 5.73 -58.70
C LEU A 9 -9.73 5.26 -58.56
N GLY A 10 -9.35 4.18 -59.25
CA GLY A 10 -7.97 3.66 -59.21
C GLY A 10 -6.95 4.62 -59.84
N ARG A 11 -7.34 5.30 -60.92
CA ARG A 11 -6.47 6.32 -61.55
C ARG A 11 -6.29 7.56 -60.66
N TRP A 12 -7.32 7.95 -59.91
CA TRP A 12 -7.24 9.08 -58.99
C TRP A 12 -6.35 8.78 -57.78
N THR A 13 -6.40 7.57 -57.22
CA THR A 13 -5.53 7.18 -56.10
C THR A 13 -4.06 7.21 -56.50
N ASP A 14 -3.72 6.69 -57.68
CA ASP A 14 -2.34 6.69 -58.17
C ASP A 14 -1.81 8.11 -58.41
N TYR A 15 -2.68 9.01 -58.89
CA TYR A 15 -2.35 10.44 -59.08
C TYR A 15 -2.09 11.13 -57.74
N VAL A 16 -2.92 10.87 -56.74
CA VAL A 16 -2.75 11.41 -55.38
C VAL A 16 -1.44 10.93 -54.78
N PHE A 17 -1.15 9.62 -54.79
CA PHE A 17 0.10 9.06 -54.27
C PHE A 17 1.34 9.61 -54.97
N LYS A 18 1.27 9.84 -56.29
CA LYS A 18 2.37 10.45 -57.05
C LYS A 18 2.53 11.94 -56.77
N THR A 19 1.45 12.68 -56.53
CA THR A 19 1.46 14.13 -56.27
C THR A 19 1.97 14.45 -54.87
N ILE A 20 1.66 13.59 -53.89
CA ILE A 20 2.13 13.72 -52.50
C ILE A 20 3.50 13.08 -52.25
N GLY A 21 4.16 12.53 -53.29
CA GLY A 21 5.51 11.98 -53.22
C GLY A 21 5.68 10.79 -52.26
N LEU A 22 4.58 10.18 -51.81
CA LEU A 22 4.62 9.10 -50.83
C LEU A 22 4.99 7.80 -51.54
N LYS A 23 6.24 7.37 -51.34
CA LYS A 23 6.69 6.03 -51.71
C LYS A 23 5.91 5.00 -50.86
N PRO A 24 5.51 3.84 -51.41
CA PRO A 24 4.92 2.77 -50.62
C PRO A 24 5.80 2.45 -49.41
N ILE A 25 5.20 2.45 -48.21
CA ILE A 25 5.88 2.15 -46.95
C ILE A 25 6.46 0.72 -47.07
N ALA A 26 7.77 0.58 -46.91
CA ALA A 26 8.41 -0.73 -46.84
C ALA A 26 7.76 -1.56 -45.73
N PRO A 27 7.64 -2.90 -45.89
CA PRO A 27 7.08 -3.73 -44.83
C PRO A 27 7.84 -3.48 -43.52
N PRO A 28 7.12 -3.43 -42.38
CA PRO A 28 7.76 -3.15 -41.10
C PRO A 28 8.88 -4.17 -40.86
N PRO A 29 10.03 -3.74 -40.29
CA PRO A 29 11.08 -4.66 -39.93
C PRO A 29 10.51 -5.75 -39.01
N PRO A 30 11.05 -6.98 -39.05
CA PRO A 30 10.63 -8.03 -38.13
C PRO A 30 10.73 -7.51 -36.69
N PRO A 31 9.77 -7.86 -35.83
CA PRO A 31 9.78 -7.39 -34.45
C PRO A 31 11.13 -7.74 -33.81
N PRO A 32 11.72 -6.83 -33.02
CA PRO A 32 12.94 -7.15 -32.30
C PRO A 32 12.72 -8.41 -31.45
N PRO A 33 13.77 -9.22 -31.21
CA PRO A 33 13.69 -10.34 -30.29
C PRO A 33 13.07 -9.86 -28.97
N PRO A 34 12.25 -10.68 -28.29
CA PRO A 34 11.70 -10.30 -26.99
C PRO A 34 12.84 -9.81 -26.11
N LEU A 35 12.72 -8.59 -25.59
CA LEU A 35 13.68 -8.08 -24.62
C LEU A 35 13.72 -9.12 -23.49
N SER A 36 14.85 -9.81 -23.33
CA SER A 36 15.07 -10.73 -22.22
C SER A 36 15.22 -9.87 -20.97
N LEU A 37 14.10 -9.42 -20.42
CA LEU A 37 14.08 -8.70 -19.16
C LEU A 37 14.79 -9.58 -18.12
N PRO A 38 15.75 -9.02 -17.37
CA PRO A 38 16.50 -9.80 -16.43
C PRO A 38 15.52 -10.44 -15.43
N THR A 39 15.73 -11.73 -15.13
CA THR A 39 14.82 -12.56 -14.34
C THR A 39 14.47 -11.96 -12.98
N ASN A 40 15.32 -11.08 -12.45
CA ASN A 40 15.11 -10.30 -11.24
C ASN A 40 13.88 -9.37 -11.28
N THR A 41 13.48 -8.85 -12.46
CA THR A 41 12.28 -8.01 -12.61
C THR A 41 10.99 -8.82 -12.48
N LEU A 42 10.96 -10.05 -13.02
CA LEU A 42 9.83 -10.97 -12.85
C LEU A 42 9.76 -11.56 -11.44
N MET A 43 10.92 -11.73 -10.79
CA MET A 43 11.02 -12.11 -9.38
C MET A 43 10.37 -11.05 -8.48
N TYR A 44 10.66 -9.76 -8.67
CA TYR A 44 10.03 -8.66 -7.90
C TYR A 44 8.50 -8.63 -8.00
N GLY A 45 7.93 -8.97 -9.17
CA GLY A 45 6.48 -9.07 -9.36
C GLY A 45 5.83 -10.27 -8.64
N SER A 46 6.63 -11.29 -8.30
CA SER A 46 6.17 -12.55 -7.67
C SER A 46 6.37 -12.61 -6.15
N ILE A 47 7.16 -11.70 -5.56
CA ILE A 47 7.47 -11.68 -4.11
C ILE A 47 6.25 -11.29 -3.27
N LEU A 48 5.28 -10.58 -3.84
CA LEU A 48 4.02 -10.28 -3.15
C LEU A 48 3.06 -11.47 -3.25
N SER A 49 3.23 -12.47 -2.39
CA SER A 49 2.21 -13.49 -2.15
C SER A 49 0.85 -12.83 -1.88
N SER A 50 -0.26 -13.48 -2.22
CA SER A 50 -1.61 -12.94 -1.95
C SER A 50 -1.79 -12.53 -0.48
N GLY A 51 -1.12 -13.23 0.45
CA GLY A 51 -1.09 -12.87 1.87
C GLY A 51 -0.36 -11.55 2.14
N ALA A 52 0.83 -11.35 1.56
CA ALA A 52 1.61 -10.11 1.73
C ALA A 52 0.87 -8.86 1.21
N LYS A 53 0.11 -8.99 0.11
CA LYS A 53 -0.71 -7.89 -0.44
C LYS A 53 -1.80 -7.43 0.52
N ASN A 54 -2.42 -8.37 1.25
CA ASN A 54 -3.46 -8.04 2.23
C ASN A 54 -2.88 -7.26 3.41
N PHE A 55 -1.69 -7.62 3.87
CA PHE A 55 -1.02 -6.91 4.97
C PHE A 55 -0.65 -5.47 4.62
N VAL A 56 -0.20 -5.21 3.39
CA VAL A 56 0.08 -3.83 2.93
C VAL A 56 -1.19 -2.98 2.94
N ARG A 57 -2.36 -3.55 2.57
CA ARG A 57 -3.65 -2.86 2.67
C ARG A 57 -4.02 -2.56 4.13
N CYS A 58 -3.85 -3.54 5.02
CA CYS A 58 -4.06 -3.35 6.46
C CYS A 58 -3.13 -2.28 7.03
N ALA A 59 -1.87 -2.24 6.59
CA ALA A 59 -0.89 -1.23 6.98
C ALA A 59 -1.34 0.18 6.56
N GLY A 60 -1.79 0.34 5.31
CA GLY A 60 -2.33 1.60 4.81
C GLY A 60 -3.58 2.08 5.57
N LEU A 61 -4.51 1.16 5.87
CA LEU A 61 -5.69 1.47 6.67
C LEU A 61 -5.31 1.88 8.11
N SER A 62 -4.44 1.10 8.75
CA SER A 62 -3.96 1.38 10.11
C SER A 62 -3.20 2.70 10.19
N GLY A 63 -2.32 2.98 9.22
CA GLY A 63 -1.58 4.25 9.16
C GLY A 63 -2.51 5.45 8.94
N THR A 64 -3.53 5.30 8.10
CA THR A 64 -4.57 6.35 7.92
C THR A 64 -5.30 6.62 9.23
N LEU A 65 -5.72 5.57 9.95
CA LEU A 65 -6.38 5.70 11.25
C LEU A 65 -5.47 6.37 12.28
N ALA A 66 -4.19 6.01 12.31
CA ALA A 66 -3.21 6.67 13.15
C ALA A 66 -3.17 8.17 12.81
N ILE A 67 -2.97 8.57 11.56
CA ILE A 67 -2.90 10.00 11.19
C ILE A 67 -4.16 10.76 11.62
N CYS A 68 -5.36 10.21 11.35
CA CYS A 68 -6.62 10.81 11.77
C CYS A 68 -6.71 10.99 13.29
N LEU A 69 -6.33 9.97 14.06
CA LEU A 69 -6.29 10.04 15.51
C LEU A 69 -5.25 11.06 16.00
N GLY A 70 -4.09 11.17 15.35
CA GLY A 70 -3.08 12.17 15.66
C GLY A 70 -3.59 13.61 15.49
N VAL A 71 -4.29 13.88 14.39
CA VAL A 71 -4.92 15.18 14.16
C VAL A 71 -5.99 15.46 15.21
N TYR A 72 -6.82 14.46 15.55
CA TYR A 72 -7.80 14.56 16.63
C TYR A 72 -7.14 14.87 17.97
N GLY A 73 -6.09 14.16 18.35
CA GLY A 73 -5.36 14.39 19.60
C GLY A 73 -4.75 15.77 19.69
N ALA A 74 -4.31 16.35 18.57
CA ALA A 74 -3.73 17.69 18.53
C ALA A 74 -4.76 18.82 18.65
N HIS A 75 -5.99 18.64 18.17
CA HIS A 75 -7.00 19.70 18.09
C HIS A 75 -8.18 19.53 19.06
N ALA A 76 -8.56 18.28 19.37
CA ALA A 76 -9.77 17.96 20.15
C ALA A 76 -9.48 17.76 21.64
N MET A 77 -8.25 17.39 22.01
CA MET A 77 -7.85 17.35 23.42
C MET A 77 -7.57 18.79 23.90
N LYS A 78 -8.59 19.39 24.52
CA LYS A 78 -8.54 20.75 25.08
C LYS A 78 -7.71 20.79 26.38
N ASP A 79 -7.37 21.99 26.83
CA ASP A 79 -6.63 22.24 28.08
C ASP A 79 -7.27 21.63 29.35
N ASN A 80 -8.56 21.28 29.30
CA ASN A 80 -9.26 20.62 30.41
C ASN A 80 -8.98 19.11 30.51
N THR A 81 -8.28 18.51 29.55
CA THR A 81 -7.80 17.12 29.63
C THR A 81 -6.50 17.07 30.42
N SER A 82 -6.36 16.12 31.35
CA SER A 82 -5.13 16.01 32.13
C SER A 82 -3.93 15.76 31.21
N GLU A 83 -2.80 16.37 31.57
CA GLU A 83 -1.54 16.22 30.83
C GLU A 83 -1.12 14.73 30.70
N GLU A 84 -1.45 13.91 31.70
CA GLU A 84 -1.25 12.46 31.65
C GLU A 84 -2.04 11.79 30.51
N LEU A 85 -3.34 12.09 30.38
CA LEU A 85 -4.19 11.48 29.35
C LEU A 85 -3.75 11.92 27.95
N ARG A 86 -3.32 13.18 27.81
CA ARG A 86 -2.78 13.72 26.55
C ARG A 86 -1.49 13.01 26.15
N ARG A 87 -0.58 12.78 27.11
CA ARG A 87 0.66 11.98 26.87
C ARG A 87 0.35 10.54 26.51
N LEU A 88 -0.60 9.90 27.19
CA LEU A 88 -1.04 8.54 26.86
C LEU A 88 -1.60 8.45 25.43
N PHE A 89 -2.42 9.43 25.01
CA PHE A 89 -2.93 9.50 23.64
C PHE A 89 -1.79 9.64 22.63
N GLN A 90 -0.83 10.54 22.87
CA GLN A 90 0.31 10.75 21.98
C GLN A 90 1.23 9.53 21.90
N MET A 91 1.40 8.81 23.01
CA MET A 91 2.14 7.54 23.03
C MET A 91 1.41 6.48 22.20
N ALA A 92 0.10 6.30 22.41
CA ALA A 92 -0.70 5.38 21.60
C ALA A 92 -0.63 5.72 20.10
N GLN A 93 -0.66 7.01 19.77
CA GLN A 93 -0.51 7.51 18.40
C GLN A 93 0.84 7.15 17.77
N THR A 94 1.92 7.43 18.48
CA THR A 94 3.28 7.15 18.01
C THR A 94 3.46 5.66 17.77
N TYR A 95 3.02 4.82 18.71
CA TYR A 95 3.12 3.37 18.58
C TYR A 95 2.22 2.83 17.46
N HIS A 96 0.99 3.34 17.32
CA HIS A 96 0.09 2.95 16.24
C HIS A 96 0.75 3.18 14.89
N LEU A 97 1.22 4.41 14.62
CA LEU A 97 1.85 4.76 13.35
C LEU A 97 3.14 3.98 13.09
N LEU A 98 4.01 3.84 14.09
CA LEU A 98 5.27 3.11 13.98
C LEU A 98 5.04 1.64 13.59
N HIS A 99 4.06 0.98 14.20
CA HIS A 99 3.75 -0.40 13.87
C HIS A 99 2.97 -0.53 12.56
N SER A 100 2.16 0.46 12.16
CA SER A 100 1.58 0.51 10.81
C SER A 100 2.66 0.58 9.74
N VAL A 101 3.73 1.36 9.96
CA VAL A 101 4.88 1.40 9.05
C VAL A 101 5.61 0.07 9.04
N ALA A 102 5.80 -0.58 10.21
CA ALA A 102 6.37 -1.92 10.27
C ALA A 102 5.55 -2.95 9.46
N LEU A 103 4.22 -2.85 9.46
CA LEU A 103 3.36 -3.71 8.62
C LEU A 103 3.61 -3.53 7.11
N LEU A 104 4.07 -2.35 6.64
CA LEU A 104 4.46 -2.17 5.23
C LEU A 104 5.68 -3.02 4.85
N GLY A 105 6.55 -3.32 5.82
CA GLY A 105 7.74 -4.16 5.64
C GLY A 105 7.44 -5.67 5.64
N LEU A 106 6.22 -6.10 5.95
CA LEU A 106 5.85 -7.53 6.02
C LEU A 106 6.15 -8.36 4.77
N PRO A 107 6.04 -7.85 3.53
CA PRO A 107 6.41 -8.63 2.35
C PRO A 107 7.87 -9.11 2.32
N LEU A 108 8.74 -8.54 3.16
CA LEU A 108 10.16 -8.89 3.25
C LEU A 108 10.45 -10.03 4.23
N VAL A 109 9.46 -10.45 5.03
CA VAL A 109 9.59 -11.43 6.12
C VAL A 109 9.17 -12.82 5.61
N SER A 110 9.83 -13.90 6.03
CA SER A 110 9.51 -15.24 5.48
C SER A 110 8.16 -15.79 5.96
N ARG A 111 7.70 -15.37 7.16
CA ARG A 111 6.39 -15.75 7.72
C ARG A 111 5.48 -14.54 7.99
N PRO A 112 4.98 -13.86 6.95
CA PRO A 112 4.24 -12.61 7.09
C PRO A 112 2.91 -12.77 7.83
N LEU A 113 2.28 -13.95 7.76
CA LEU A 113 1.01 -14.20 8.46
C LEU A 113 1.16 -14.13 9.99
N ILE A 114 2.23 -14.71 10.53
CA ILE A 114 2.49 -14.76 11.97
C ILE A 114 2.87 -13.36 12.45
N THR A 115 3.90 -12.77 11.84
CA THR A 115 4.39 -11.43 12.18
C THR A 115 3.31 -10.37 12.02
N GLY A 116 2.52 -10.42 10.95
CA GLY A 116 1.44 -9.47 10.71
C GLY A 116 0.29 -9.61 11.70
N SER A 117 -0.07 -10.85 12.09
CA SER A 117 -1.10 -11.06 13.11
C SER A 117 -0.66 -10.56 14.48
N LEU A 118 0.61 -10.76 14.86
CA LEU A 118 1.19 -10.25 16.10
C LEU A 118 1.17 -8.71 16.14
N LEU A 119 1.61 -8.06 15.06
CA LEU A 119 1.63 -6.60 14.97
C LEU A 119 0.22 -6.00 14.94
N ILE A 120 -0.71 -6.54 14.14
CA ILE A 120 -2.10 -6.05 14.09
C ILE A 120 -2.82 -6.25 15.43
N GLY A 121 -2.68 -7.44 16.02
CA GLY A 121 -3.24 -7.75 17.34
C GLY A 121 -2.65 -6.84 18.43
N GLY A 122 -1.34 -6.63 18.39
CA GLY A 122 -0.61 -5.72 19.27
C GLY A 122 -1.07 -4.27 19.15
N ILE A 123 -1.18 -3.73 17.93
CA ILE A 123 -1.72 -2.38 17.67
C ILE A 123 -3.11 -2.25 18.29
N THR A 124 -3.99 -3.22 18.03
CA THR A 124 -5.38 -3.18 18.47
C THR A 124 -5.49 -3.21 20.00
N LEU A 125 -4.77 -4.11 20.66
CA LEU A 125 -4.84 -4.30 22.12
C LEU A 125 -3.99 -3.30 22.91
N PHE A 126 -2.97 -2.70 22.31
CA PHE A 126 -2.15 -1.68 22.96
C PHE A 126 -2.75 -0.29 22.73
N CYS A 127 -2.90 0.11 21.46
CA CYS A 127 -3.28 1.47 21.09
C CYS A 127 -4.78 1.73 21.32
N GLY A 128 -5.65 0.76 20.95
CA GLY A 128 -7.10 0.89 21.08
C GLY A 128 -7.54 1.24 22.51
N PRO A 129 -7.24 0.40 23.52
CA PRO A 129 -7.56 0.69 24.91
C PRO A 129 -6.97 2.00 25.44
N MET A 130 -5.78 2.41 24.99
CA MET A 130 -5.19 3.69 25.38
C MET A 130 -5.94 4.89 24.81
N TYR A 131 -6.37 4.85 23.55
CA TYR A 131 -7.24 5.88 22.99
C TYR A 131 -8.56 5.98 23.77
N PHE A 132 -9.22 4.84 24.03
CA PHE A 132 -10.45 4.82 24.83
C PHE A 132 -10.25 5.38 26.24
N HIS A 133 -9.18 4.96 26.93
CA HIS A 133 -8.85 5.46 28.26
C HIS A 133 -8.60 6.98 28.25
N SER A 134 -7.84 7.48 27.28
CA SER A 134 -7.50 8.90 27.19
C SER A 134 -8.70 9.80 26.89
N ILE A 135 -9.72 9.30 26.18
CA ILE A 135 -10.94 10.05 25.87
C ILE A 135 -11.99 9.93 26.98
N ARG A 136 -12.20 8.73 27.55
CA ARG A 136 -13.24 8.47 28.56
C ARG A 136 -12.76 8.61 30.01
N ASN A 137 -11.46 8.72 30.23
CA ASN A 137 -10.82 8.65 31.55
C ASN A 137 -11.21 7.38 32.36
N ASP A 138 -11.43 6.25 31.68
CA ASP A 138 -11.80 4.98 32.32
C ASP A 138 -10.57 4.06 32.44
N ALA A 139 -10.07 3.90 33.66
CA ALA A 139 -8.87 3.12 33.96
C ALA A 139 -9.00 1.61 33.67
N ARG A 140 -10.21 1.07 33.47
CA ARG A 140 -10.42 -0.36 33.23
C ARG A 140 -9.69 -0.86 31.99
N TYR A 141 -9.59 -0.01 30.97
CA TYR A 141 -8.94 -0.32 29.69
C TYR A 141 -7.42 -0.47 29.81
N ARG A 142 -6.78 0.10 30.85
CA ARG A 142 -5.33 -0.01 31.09
C ARG A 142 -4.87 -1.43 31.41
N ARG A 143 -5.76 -2.30 31.91
CA ARG A 143 -5.42 -3.71 32.20
C ARG A 143 -5.15 -4.53 30.95
N VAL A 144 -5.69 -4.13 29.79
CA VAL A 144 -5.53 -4.88 28.53
C VAL A 144 -4.26 -4.46 27.78
N THR A 145 -3.84 -3.20 27.94
CA THR A 145 -2.64 -2.61 27.33
C THR A 145 -1.36 -3.45 27.46
N PRO A 146 -0.98 -4.02 28.63
CA PRO A 146 0.27 -4.79 28.73
C PRO A 146 0.30 -6.02 27.80
N TYR A 147 -0.83 -6.69 27.58
CA TYR A 147 -0.90 -7.82 26.65
C TYR A 147 -0.66 -7.37 25.21
N GLY A 148 -1.18 -6.20 24.83
CA GLY A 148 -0.89 -5.59 23.53
C GLY A 148 0.59 -5.26 23.36
N GLY A 149 1.24 -4.73 24.40
CA GLY A 149 2.68 -4.46 24.39
C GLY A 149 3.52 -5.72 24.19
N LEU A 150 3.14 -6.83 24.82
CA LEU A 150 3.79 -8.13 24.63
C LEU A 150 3.64 -8.66 23.19
N LEU A 151 2.47 -8.49 22.57
CA LEU A 151 2.27 -8.87 21.17
C LEU A 151 3.11 -8.01 20.22
N LEU A 152 3.20 -6.71 20.47
CA LEU A 152 4.06 -5.81 19.69
C LEU A 152 5.53 -6.24 19.80
N LEU A 153 6.01 -6.51 21.02
CA LEU A 153 7.36 -7.02 21.25
C LEU A 153 7.59 -8.34 20.52
N ALA A 154 6.66 -9.30 20.64
CA ALA A 154 6.74 -10.58 19.94
C ALA A 154 6.74 -10.40 18.41
N GLY A 155 5.99 -9.44 17.89
CA GLY A 155 5.96 -9.10 16.46
C GLY A 155 7.30 -8.55 15.96
N TRP A 156 7.99 -7.72 16.74
CA TRP A 156 9.35 -7.26 16.38
C TRP A 156 10.37 -8.39 16.46
N ILE A 157 10.30 -9.23 17.50
CA ILE A 157 11.15 -10.42 17.60
C ILE A 157 10.90 -11.35 16.41
N SER A 158 9.66 -11.52 15.98
CA SER A 158 9.34 -12.37 14.85
C SER A 158 9.83 -11.83 13.51
N ILE A 159 10.00 -10.51 13.35
CA ILE A 159 10.69 -9.94 12.16
C ILE A 159 12.16 -10.38 12.13
N VAL A 160 12.82 -10.47 13.29
CA VAL A 160 14.23 -10.89 13.37
C VAL A 160 14.39 -12.39 13.16
N LEU A 161 13.45 -13.19 13.66
CA LEU A 161 13.57 -14.64 13.71
C LEU A 161 12.94 -15.39 12.53
N LEU A 162 11.96 -14.80 11.83
CA LEU A 162 11.16 -15.46 10.80
C LEU A 162 11.31 -14.79 9.45
#